data_AF-A6NXI0-F1
#
_entry.id   AF-A6NXI0-F1
#
_cell.length_a   1.000
_cell.length_b   1.000
_cell.length_c   1.000
_cell.angle_alpha   90.00
_cell.angle_beta   90.00
_cell.angle_gamma   90.00
#
_symmetry.space_group_name_H-M   'P 1'
#
loop_
_entity.id
_entity.type
_entity.pdbx_description
1 polymer ?
#
loop_
_entity_poly.entity_id
_entity_poly.type
_entity_poly.pdbx_seq_one_letter_code
_entity_poly.pdbx_strand_id
1 'polypeptide(L)'
;MDKDQSIHDYYYKPKAVFHGKGPRFFGVELEIDGAGERTSNALALLNIANQDGDFAYIKHDGSLNDGLELVTHPMSLDWQLHRMPWAQLCEKAVELGYLSHRTATCGLHVHISRSAFGLDEAAQDSAIARVLYFFEKHWEELLKFSRRTPRQLERWAARYGYKEQPAELLDYAKKGYHGGRYTCVNLQNDATVEFRMFRGTLRPNTILATLELLDRICDMALCLTDDELKTVAWTSFAAGISKDSYPELIQYLKERTLYVNEPVESEADA
;
A
#
# COMPACT_ATOMS: atom_id res chain seq x y z
N MET A 1 -7.02 -28.89 2.71
CA MET A 1 -5.78 -28.17 2.39
C MET A 1 -4.73 -29.22 2.12
N ASP A 2 -4.12 -29.21 0.94
CA ASP A 2 -2.90 -29.98 0.72
C ASP A 2 -1.89 -29.52 1.77
N LYS A 3 -1.49 -30.44 2.65
CA LYS A 3 -0.59 -30.16 3.78
C LYS A 3 0.86 -29.98 3.33
N ASP A 4 1.16 -30.14 2.05
CA ASP A 4 2.53 -30.28 1.56
C ASP A 4 3.14 -29.01 0.96
N GLN A 5 2.38 -27.91 0.80
CA GLN A 5 2.92 -26.70 0.20
C GLN A 5 2.59 -25.44 1.02
N SER A 6 3.47 -25.11 1.98
CA SER A 6 3.41 -23.87 2.76
C SER A 6 3.89 -22.64 1.98
N ILE A 7 4.50 -22.84 0.81
CA ILE A 7 4.99 -21.80 -0.10
C ILE A 7 4.44 -22.14 -1.49
N HIS A 8 3.46 -21.37 -1.94
CA HIS A 8 2.80 -21.61 -3.22
C HIS A 8 3.58 -20.97 -4.39
N ASP A 9 3.26 -21.37 -5.62
CA ASP A 9 3.84 -20.73 -6.81
C ASP A 9 3.42 -19.26 -6.94
N TYR A 10 4.18 -18.47 -7.69
CA TYR A 10 3.95 -17.02 -7.85
C TYR A 10 2.56 -16.65 -8.41
N TYR A 11 1.94 -17.54 -9.19
CA TYR A 11 0.61 -17.36 -9.79
C TYR A 11 -0.53 -17.88 -8.90
N TYR A 12 -0.22 -18.39 -7.71
CA TYR A 12 -1.23 -18.90 -6.79
C TYR A 12 -2.15 -17.76 -6.32
N LYS A 13 -3.44 -17.93 -6.59
CA LYS A 13 -4.50 -16.99 -6.24
C LYS A 13 -5.69 -17.76 -5.66
N PRO A 14 -5.74 -17.97 -4.33
CA PRO A 14 -6.83 -18.69 -3.70
C PRO A 14 -8.14 -17.90 -3.81
N LYS A 15 -9.27 -18.56 -3.52
CA LYS A 15 -10.53 -17.86 -3.33
C LYS A 15 -10.36 -16.87 -2.17
N ALA A 16 -10.60 -15.58 -2.43
CA ALA A 16 -10.44 -14.55 -1.41
C ALA A 16 -11.43 -14.74 -0.25
N VAL A 17 -10.91 -14.69 0.98
CA VAL A 17 -11.69 -14.61 2.22
C VAL A 17 -11.72 -13.14 2.65
N PHE A 18 -12.89 -12.51 2.64
CA PHE A 18 -13.01 -11.10 2.98
C PHE A 18 -13.24 -10.91 4.47
N HIS A 19 -12.39 -10.10 5.12
CA HIS A 19 -12.47 -9.86 6.56
C HIS A 19 -12.87 -8.41 6.89
N GLY A 20 -13.85 -8.25 7.77
CA GLY A 20 -14.37 -6.93 8.17
C GLY A 20 -15.41 -6.35 7.21
N LYS A 21 -15.65 -5.03 7.34
CA LYS A 21 -16.72 -4.35 6.60
C LYS A 21 -16.18 -3.71 5.32
N GLY A 22 -16.81 -4.06 4.19
CA GLY A 22 -16.54 -3.45 2.90
C GLY A 22 -17.19 -2.07 2.71
N PRO A 23 -17.08 -1.48 1.50
CA PRO A 23 -16.59 -2.09 0.26
C PRO A 23 -15.09 -1.98 0.04
N ARG A 24 -14.37 -1.24 0.91
CA ARG A 24 -12.93 -1.02 0.83
C ARG A 24 -12.18 -2.09 1.60
N PHE A 25 -11.51 -2.98 0.86
CA PHE A 25 -10.65 -4.01 1.41
C PHE A 25 -9.22 -3.82 0.91
N PHE A 26 -8.27 -4.09 1.77
CA PHE A 26 -6.83 -4.01 1.57
C PHE A 26 -6.25 -5.42 1.61
N GLY A 27 -5.66 -5.87 0.51
CA GLY A 27 -4.77 -7.03 0.46
C GLY A 27 -3.32 -6.55 0.46
N VAL A 28 -2.48 -7.10 1.32
CA VAL A 28 -1.07 -6.70 1.44
C VAL A 28 -0.20 -7.82 0.88
N GLU A 29 0.73 -7.48 0.00
CA GLU A 29 1.86 -8.33 -0.38
C GLU A 29 3.14 -7.74 0.24
N LEU A 30 3.70 -8.46 1.22
CA LEU A 30 4.92 -8.09 1.91
C LEU A 30 6.06 -9.02 1.50
N GLU A 31 7.01 -8.47 0.76
CA GLU A 31 8.20 -9.19 0.33
C GLU A 31 9.28 -9.16 1.42
N ILE A 32 9.85 -10.35 1.72
CA ILE A 32 10.96 -10.54 2.67
C ILE A 32 12.04 -11.42 2.04
N ASP A 33 13.31 -11.13 2.28
CA ASP A 33 14.47 -11.71 1.58
C ASP A 33 15.62 -12.02 2.57
N GLY A 34 16.61 -12.79 2.15
CA GLY A 34 17.83 -13.10 2.91
C GLY A 34 17.81 -14.36 3.78
N ALA A 35 16.69 -15.09 3.86
CA ALA A 35 16.60 -16.35 4.61
C ALA A 35 15.94 -17.51 3.82
N GLY A 36 15.69 -17.30 2.54
CA GLY A 36 15.23 -18.28 1.56
C GLY A 36 13.81 -18.77 1.75
N GLU A 37 13.41 -19.66 0.85
CA GLU A 37 12.09 -20.30 0.83
C GLU A 37 12.10 -21.59 1.66
N ARG A 38 12.24 -21.44 2.97
CA ARG A 38 12.23 -22.56 3.90
C ARG A 38 10.80 -22.87 4.37
N THR A 39 10.33 -24.09 4.15
CA THR A 39 9.02 -24.57 4.63
C THR A 39 8.83 -24.32 6.13
N SER A 40 9.85 -24.58 6.96
CA SER A 40 9.78 -24.33 8.41
C SER A 40 9.56 -22.86 8.76
N ASN A 41 10.17 -21.95 8.01
CA ASN A 41 10.03 -20.51 8.21
C ASN A 41 8.64 -20.05 7.77
N ALA A 42 8.20 -20.49 6.58
CA ALA A 42 6.87 -20.21 6.07
C ALA A 42 5.77 -20.68 7.04
N LEU A 43 5.88 -21.91 7.56
CA LEU A 43 4.96 -22.43 8.57
C LEU A 43 5.00 -21.62 9.86
N ALA A 44 6.17 -21.19 10.34
CA ALA A 44 6.28 -20.37 11.54
C ALA A 44 5.57 -19.01 11.38
N LEU A 45 5.69 -18.39 10.21
CA LEU A 45 4.98 -17.14 9.88
C LEU A 45 3.47 -17.38 9.72
N LEU A 46 3.06 -18.41 8.98
CA LEU A 46 1.64 -18.73 8.77
C LEU A 46 0.92 -19.12 10.06
N ASN A 47 1.60 -19.82 10.98
CA ASN A 47 1.04 -20.17 12.28
C ASN A 47 0.72 -18.93 13.12
N ILE A 48 1.51 -17.86 12.99
CA ILE A 48 1.21 -16.56 13.64
C ILE A 48 0.09 -15.86 12.87
N ALA A 49 0.23 -15.71 11.55
CA ALA A 49 -0.72 -14.98 10.73
C ALA A 49 -2.13 -15.55 10.84
N ASN A 50 -2.24 -16.88 10.85
CA ASN A 50 -3.51 -17.59 10.78
C ASN A 50 -3.96 -18.18 12.12
N GLN A 51 -3.42 -17.69 13.24
CA GLN A 51 -3.76 -18.23 14.58
C GLN A 51 -5.26 -18.10 14.90
N ASP A 52 -5.90 -17.03 14.43
CA ASP A 52 -7.30 -16.69 14.72
C ASP A 52 -8.22 -16.79 13.49
N GLY A 53 -7.70 -17.26 12.35
CA GLY A 53 -8.47 -17.36 11.10
C GLY A 53 -7.60 -17.49 9.85
N ASP A 54 -8.23 -17.64 8.68
CA ASP A 54 -7.51 -17.73 7.40
C ASP A 54 -7.20 -16.32 6.87
N PHE A 55 -6.05 -15.77 7.26
CA PHE A 55 -5.69 -14.36 7.07
C PHE A 55 -4.63 -14.16 6.00
N ALA A 56 -3.70 -15.10 5.83
CA ALA A 56 -2.59 -14.98 4.91
C ALA A 56 -2.14 -16.32 4.32
N TYR A 57 -1.48 -16.24 3.18
CA TYR A 57 -0.77 -17.33 2.53
C TYR A 57 0.60 -16.82 2.05
N ILE A 58 1.49 -17.73 1.72
CA ILE A 58 2.85 -17.38 1.26
C ILE A 58 3.04 -17.89 -0.17
N LYS A 59 3.68 -17.07 -1.00
CA LYS A 59 4.07 -17.44 -2.37
C LYS A 59 5.57 -17.25 -2.60
N HIS A 60 6.07 -17.95 -3.61
CA HIS A 60 7.29 -17.62 -4.32
C HIS A 60 7.15 -16.29 -5.05
N ASP A 61 8.20 -15.45 -5.00
CA ASP A 61 8.33 -14.27 -5.86
C ASP A 61 9.71 -14.27 -6.54
N GLY A 62 9.70 -14.45 -7.86
CA GLY A 62 10.91 -14.46 -8.69
C GLY A 62 11.61 -13.10 -8.79
N SER A 63 11.07 -12.03 -8.21
CA SER A 63 11.75 -10.74 -8.08
C SER A 63 12.76 -10.71 -6.92
N LEU A 64 12.65 -11.64 -5.98
CA LEU A 64 13.50 -11.75 -4.78
C LEU A 64 14.74 -12.59 -5.04
N ASN A 65 15.78 -12.40 -4.23
CA ASN A 65 17.03 -13.17 -4.39
C ASN A 65 16.98 -14.51 -3.63
N ASP A 66 16.54 -14.46 -2.37
CA ASP A 66 16.50 -15.59 -1.45
C ASP A 66 15.40 -15.32 -0.39
N GLY A 67 14.15 -15.23 -0.85
CA GLY A 67 13.04 -14.69 -0.06
C GLY A 67 11.68 -15.29 -0.40
N LEU A 68 10.65 -14.81 0.27
CA LEU A 68 9.25 -15.18 0.04
C LEU A 68 8.35 -13.96 0.11
N GLU A 69 7.13 -14.08 -0.42
CA GLU A 69 6.10 -13.05 -0.35
C GLU A 69 4.97 -13.51 0.58
N LEU A 70 4.74 -12.76 1.67
CA LEU A 70 3.60 -12.94 2.55
C LEU A 70 2.42 -12.14 2.01
N VAL A 71 1.32 -12.82 1.69
CA VAL A 71 0.13 -12.20 1.09
C VAL A 71 -1.05 -12.34 2.02
N THR A 72 -1.70 -11.22 2.35
CA THR A 72 -2.94 -11.25 3.12
C THR A 72 -4.15 -11.46 2.22
N HIS A 73 -5.14 -12.17 2.73
CA HIS A 73 -6.50 -12.05 2.22
C HIS A 73 -7.01 -10.59 2.36
N PRO A 74 -8.03 -10.17 1.58
CA PRO A 74 -8.53 -8.80 1.64
C PRO A 74 -9.22 -8.50 2.98
N MET A 75 -8.82 -7.40 3.63
CA MET A 75 -9.35 -7.00 4.93
C MET A 75 -9.73 -5.51 4.96
N SER A 76 -10.79 -5.14 5.68
CA SER A 76 -11.05 -3.72 5.98
C SER A 76 -9.89 -3.10 6.76
N LEU A 77 -9.73 -1.77 6.73
CA LEU A 77 -8.64 -1.09 7.44
C LEU A 77 -8.62 -1.47 8.94
N ASP A 78 -9.77 -1.43 9.61
CA ASP A 78 -9.92 -1.83 11.01
C ASP A 78 -9.36 -3.24 11.31
N TRP A 79 -9.58 -4.18 10.40
CA TRP A 79 -9.05 -5.53 10.52
C TRP A 79 -7.54 -5.60 10.33
N GLN A 80 -6.99 -4.86 9.36
CA GLN A 80 -5.53 -4.77 9.20
C GLN A 80 -4.86 -4.18 10.44
N LEU A 81 -5.48 -3.18 11.07
CA LEU A 81 -4.93 -2.51 12.26
C LEU A 81 -5.04 -3.37 13.53
N HIS A 82 -6.15 -4.08 13.71
CA HIS A 82 -6.50 -4.68 15.01
C HIS A 82 -6.59 -6.20 15.05
N ARG A 83 -6.59 -6.89 13.90
CA ARG A 83 -6.72 -8.36 13.81
C ARG A 83 -5.53 -9.03 13.17
N MET A 84 -4.93 -8.44 12.16
CA MET A 84 -3.72 -8.99 11.55
C MET A 84 -2.52 -8.82 12.50
N PRO A 85 -1.83 -9.90 12.92
CA PRO A 85 -0.79 -9.84 13.94
C PRO A 85 0.55 -9.32 13.39
N TRP A 86 0.55 -8.14 12.75
CA TRP A 86 1.71 -7.55 12.08
C TRP A 86 2.94 -7.41 12.98
N ALA A 87 2.75 -7.06 14.26
CA ALA A 87 3.83 -6.96 15.23
C ALA A 87 4.58 -8.28 15.42
N GLN A 88 3.84 -9.34 15.74
CA GLN A 88 4.37 -10.69 15.96
C GLN A 88 4.96 -11.27 14.67
N LEU A 89 4.32 -11.01 13.52
CA LEU A 89 4.82 -11.45 12.22
C LEU A 89 6.15 -10.79 11.85
N CYS A 90 6.24 -9.47 12.00
CA CYS A 90 7.46 -8.73 11.71
C CYS A 90 8.60 -9.13 12.63
N GLU A 91 8.33 -9.26 13.93
CA GLU A 91 9.29 -9.76 14.92
C GLU A 91 9.78 -11.16 14.54
N LYS A 92 8.85 -12.07 14.23
CA LYS A 92 9.19 -13.43 13.84
C LYS A 92 10.03 -13.49 12.56
N ALA A 93 9.70 -12.69 11.55
CA ALA A 93 10.49 -12.63 10.33
C ALA A 93 11.94 -12.20 10.60
N VAL A 94 12.13 -11.20 11.47
CA VAL A 94 13.47 -10.75 11.88
C VAL A 94 14.21 -11.86 12.64
N GLU A 95 13.55 -12.56 13.59
CA GLU A 95 14.13 -13.69 14.31
C GLU A 95 14.59 -14.82 13.37
N LEU A 96 13.83 -15.09 12.31
CA LEU A 96 14.12 -16.10 11.31
C LEU A 96 15.22 -15.67 10.31
N GLY A 97 15.75 -14.45 10.46
CA GLY A 97 16.84 -13.91 9.64
C GLY A 97 16.39 -13.18 8.38
N TYR A 98 15.09 -12.97 8.18
CA TYR A 98 14.62 -12.20 7.02
C TYR A 98 14.92 -10.71 7.17
N LEU A 99 15.17 -10.11 6.02
CA LEU A 99 15.26 -8.68 5.79
C LEU A 99 14.11 -8.26 4.88
N SER A 100 13.82 -6.97 4.83
CA SER A 100 12.92 -6.42 3.81
C SER A 100 13.42 -5.05 3.35
N HIS A 101 13.37 -4.03 4.22
CA HIS A 101 13.86 -2.70 3.86
C HIS A 101 15.35 -2.66 3.43
N ARG A 102 16.21 -3.52 4.00
CA ARG A 102 17.65 -3.52 3.73
C ARG A 102 18.04 -4.24 2.43
N THR A 103 17.08 -4.69 1.64
CA THR A 103 17.32 -5.34 0.35
C THR A 103 17.08 -4.35 -0.79
N ALA A 104 17.43 -4.75 -2.01
CA ALA A 104 17.23 -3.94 -3.21
C ALA A 104 15.90 -4.20 -3.93
N THR A 105 15.26 -5.34 -3.64
CA THR A 105 14.13 -5.92 -4.37
C THR A 105 12.82 -5.74 -3.62
N CYS A 106 12.82 -5.94 -2.29
CA CYS A 106 11.59 -6.03 -1.50
C CYS A 106 10.66 -4.80 -1.62
N GLY A 107 9.42 -5.07 -2.01
CA GLY A 107 8.26 -4.20 -2.02
C GLY A 107 7.31 -4.40 -0.83
N LEU A 108 6.44 -3.41 -0.67
CA LEU A 108 5.20 -3.51 0.07
C LEU A 108 4.10 -3.11 -0.90
N HIS A 109 3.40 -4.09 -1.47
CA HIS A 109 2.30 -3.82 -2.38
C HIS A 109 0.98 -3.87 -1.63
N VAL A 110 0.08 -2.96 -1.97
CA VAL A 110 -1.27 -2.91 -1.38
C VAL A 110 -2.30 -2.94 -2.50
N HIS A 111 -3.18 -3.92 -2.46
CA HIS A 111 -4.33 -4.03 -3.34
C HIS A 111 -5.56 -3.46 -2.64
N ILE A 112 -6.23 -2.49 -3.27
CA ILE A 112 -7.51 -1.96 -2.82
C ILE A 112 -8.62 -2.42 -3.75
N SER A 113 -9.70 -2.97 -3.21
CA SER A 113 -10.86 -3.41 -3.99
C SER A 113 -11.41 -2.28 -4.89
N ARG A 114 -11.68 -2.59 -6.18
CA ARG A 114 -12.24 -1.60 -7.11
C ARG A 114 -13.60 -1.04 -6.67
N SER A 115 -14.39 -1.87 -6.00
CA SER A 115 -15.66 -1.48 -5.37
C SER A 115 -15.51 -0.36 -4.33
N ALA A 116 -14.30 -0.08 -3.84
CA ALA A 116 -14.03 1.05 -2.97
C ALA A 116 -14.13 2.41 -3.68
N PHE A 117 -13.98 2.45 -5.00
CA PHE A 117 -13.85 3.68 -5.78
C PHE A 117 -15.16 4.17 -6.41
N GLY A 118 -16.25 3.39 -6.31
CA GLY A 118 -17.53 3.77 -6.87
C GLY A 118 -18.46 2.58 -7.09
N LEU A 119 -19.75 2.89 -7.28
CA LEU A 119 -20.80 1.89 -7.49
C LEU A 119 -20.78 1.29 -8.90
N ASP A 120 -20.34 2.07 -9.89
CA ASP A 120 -20.21 1.66 -11.28
C ASP A 120 -18.81 2.01 -11.83
N GLU A 121 -18.51 1.54 -13.04
CA GLU A 121 -17.21 1.72 -13.68
C GLU A 121 -16.84 3.19 -13.89
N ALA A 122 -17.81 4.05 -14.23
CA ALA A 122 -17.56 5.47 -14.46
C ALA A 122 -17.21 6.20 -13.16
N ALA A 123 -17.92 5.90 -12.07
CA ALA A 123 -17.61 6.42 -10.75
C ALA A 123 -16.24 5.92 -10.26
N GLN A 124 -15.95 4.63 -10.46
CA GLN A 124 -14.65 4.04 -10.14
C GLN A 124 -13.52 4.72 -10.90
N ASP A 125 -13.68 4.91 -12.21
CA ASP A 125 -12.71 5.60 -13.04
C ASP A 125 -12.47 7.04 -12.58
N SER A 126 -13.52 7.79 -12.27
CA SER A 126 -13.37 9.16 -11.76
C SER A 126 -12.59 9.22 -10.44
N ALA A 127 -12.86 8.31 -9.50
CA ALA A 127 -12.12 8.26 -8.24
C ALA A 127 -10.67 7.77 -8.44
N ILE A 128 -10.45 6.75 -9.28
CA ILE A 128 -9.10 6.27 -9.60
C ILE A 128 -8.28 7.36 -10.30
N ALA A 129 -8.88 8.12 -11.22
CA ALA A 129 -8.24 9.27 -11.86
C ALA A 129 -7.74 10.28 -10.82
N ARG A 130 -8.55 10.58 -9.80
CA ARG A 130 -8.18 11.45 -8.67
C ARG A 130 -7.04 10.85 -7.82
N VAL A 131 -7.03 9.54 -7.58
CA VAL A 131 -5.90 8.86 -6.92
C VAL A 131 -4.61 9.03 -7.73
N LEU A 132 -4.64 8.75 -9.03
CA LEU A 132 -3.47 8.92 -9.90
C LEU A 132 -2.96 10.36 -9.86
N TYR A 133 -3.88 11.32 -9.95
CA TYR A 133 -3.54 12.74 -9.91
C TYR A 133 -2.88 13.12 -8.57
N PHE A 134 -3.40 12.64 -7.44
CA PHE A 134 -2.79 12.84 -6.13
C PHE A 134 -1.35 12.32 -6.08
N PHE A 135 -1.10 11.12 -6.62
CA PHE A 135 0.24 10.53 -6.69
C PHE A 135 1.20 11.36 -7.53
N GLU A 136 0.75 11.88 -8.67
CA GLU A 136 1.58 12.70 -9.55
C GLU A 136 1.85 14.09 -8.97
N LYS A 137 0.85 14.70 -8.31
CA LYS A 137 0.94 16.02 -7.68
C LYS A 137 1.87 16.04 -6.48
N HIS A 138 1.82 15.00 -5.64
CA HIS A 138 2.60 14.90 -4.39
C HIS A 138 3.75 13.90 -4.51
N TRP A 139 4.36 13.82 -5.69
CA TRP A 139 5.36 12.81 -6.00
C TRP A 139 6.57 12.87 -5.07
N GLU A 140 7.06 14.05 -4.73
CA GLU A 140 8.26 14.22 -3.89
C GLU A 140 8.01 13.76 -2.44
N GLU A 141 6.83 14.07 -1.90
CA GLU A 141 6.43 13.65 -0.57
C GLU A 141 6.18 12.15 -0.50
N LEU A 142 5.53 11.59 -1.52
CA LEU A 142 5.30 10.15 -1.63
C LEU A 142 6.60 9.37 -1.90
N LEU A 143 7.55 9.95 -2.65
CA LEU A 143 8.90 9.41 -2.82
C LEU A 143 9.59 9.30 -1.45
N LYS A 144 9.56 10.38 -0.65
CA LYS A 144 10.12 10.38 0.70
C LYS A 144 9.40 9.39 1.63
N PHE A 145 8.07 9.31 1.54
CA PHE A 145 7.25 8.36 2.30
C PHE A 145 7.62 6.90 1.97
N SER A 146 7.78 6.59 0.67
CA SER A 146 8.03 5.24 0.15
C SER A 146 9.38 4.65 0.55
N ARG A 147 10.36 5.52 0.84
CA ARG A 147 11.78 5.18 1.10
C ARG A 147 12.48 4.51 -0.07
N ARG A 148 11.97 4.69 -1.27
CA ARG A 148 12.68 4.37 -2.51
C ARG A 148 13.45 5.60 -2.98
N THR A 149 14.49 5.36 -3.77
CA THR A 149 15.13 6.42 -4.57
C THR A 149 14.40 6.57 -5.91
N PRO A 150 14.55 7.71 -6.61
CA PRO A 150 13.98 7.89 -7.95
C PRO A 150 14.32 6.73 -8.90
N ARG A 151 15.60 6.34 -8.95
CA ARG A 151 16.06 5.20 -9.77
C ARG A 151 15.39 3.87 -9.41
N GLN A 152 15.07 3.64 -8.14
CA GLN A 152 14.33 2.45 -7.73
C GLN A 152 12.87 2.49 -8.19
N LEU A 153 12.23 3.66 -8.19
CA LEU A 153 10.86 3.81 -8.69
C LEU A 153 10.79 3.66 -10.20
N GLU A 154 11.71 4.26 -10.96
CA GLU A 154 11.79 4.08 -12.42
C GLU A 154 11.82 2.60 -12.84
N ARG A 155 12.45 1.74 -12.03
CA ARG A 155 12.55 0.31 -12.28
C ARG A 155 11.34 -0.49 -11.80
N TRP A 156 10.80 -0.17 -10.62
CA TRP A 156 9.86 -1.06 -9.91
C TRP A 156 8.43 -0.52 -9.78
N ALA A 157 8.24 0.78 -9.93
CA ALA A 157 6.99 1.49 -9.68
C ALA A 157 7.01 2.88 -10.37
N ALA A 158 7.11 2.88 -11.70
CA ALA A 158 7.25 4.08 -12.50
C ALA A 158 6.01 4.97 -12.38
N ARG A 159 6.22 6.29 -12.36
CA ARG A 159 5.13 7.27 -12.46
C ARG A 159 4.61 7.34 -13.89
N TYR A 160 3.36 7.74 -14.04
CA TYR A 160 2.77 8.04 -15.35
C TYR A 160 3.21 9.41 -15.87
N GLY A 161 3.54 10.32 -14.95
CA GLY A 161 3.87 11.71 -15.26
C GLY A 161 2.65 12.60 -15.10
N TYR A 162 2.91 13.84 -14.68
CA TYR A 162 1.85 14.79 -14.35
C TYR A 162 1.02 15.18 -15.59
N LYS A 163 -0.30 15.28 -15.38
CA LYS A 163 -1.28 15.83 -16.31
C LYS A 163 -2.19 16.77 -15.53
N GLU A 164 -2.64 17.85 -16.17
CA GLU A 164 -3.51 18.83 -15.52
C GLU A 164 -4.90 18.26 -15.20
N GLN A 165 -5.41 17.35 -16.04
CA GLN A 165 -6.73 16.75 -15.86
C GLN A 165 -6.59 15.29 -15.38
N PRO A 166 -7.25 14.91 -14.26
CA PRO A 166 -7.26 13.52 -13.78
C PRO A 166 -7.71 12.51 -14.85
N ALA A 167 -8.73 12.85 -15.64
CA ALA A 167 -9.24 11.96 -16.70
C ALA A 167 -8.21 11.69 -17.81
N GLU A 168 -7.40 12.69 -18.20
CA GLU A 168 -6.32 12.51 -19.18
C GLU A 168 -5.21 11.60 -18.64
N LEU A 169 -4.90 11.72 -17.34
CA LEU A 169 -3.95 10.85 -16.67
C LEU A 169 -4.43 9.40 -16.64
N LEU A 170 -5.72 9.19 -16.35
CA LEU A 170 -6.31 7.86 -16.37
C LEU A 170 -6.31 7.23 -17.77
N ASP A 171 -6.74 7.98 -18.80
CA ASP A 171 -6.70 7.53 -20.20
C ASP A 171 -5.27 7.14 -20.61
N TYR A 172 -4.29 7.97 -20.23
CA TYR A 172 -2.88 7.66 -20.43
C TYR A 172 -2.42 6.40 -19.70
N ALA A 173 -2.82 6.23 -18.44
CA ALA A 173 -2.47 5.06 -17.62
C ALA A 173 -3.07 3.76 -18.18
N LYS A 174 -4.34 3.79 -18.63
CA LYS A 174 -5.04 2.63 -19.19
C LYS A 174 -4.47 2.16 -20.53
N LYS A 175 -3.84 3.04 -21.30
CA LYS A 175 -3.19 2.67 -22.58
C LYS A 175 -1.98 1.75 -22.44
N GLY A 176 -1.43 1.60 -21.23
CA GLY A 176 -0.42 0.58 -20.93
C GLY A 176 0.99 0.85 -21.48
N TYR A 177 1.27 2.05 -21.96
CA TYR A 177 2.56 2.41 -22.57
C TYR A 177 3.74 2.53 -21.57
N HIS A 178 3.49 2.45 -20.26
CA HIS A 178 4.48 2.77 -19.21
C HIS A 178 4.62 1.62 -18.22
N GLY A 179 5.68 0.81 -18.36
CA GLY A 179 6.11 -0.14 -17.33
C GLY A 179 5.19 -1.35 -17.08
N GLY A 180 4.03 -1.44 -17.72
CA GLY A 180 3.06 -2.52 -17.51
C GLY A 180 2.63 -2.58 -16.04
N ARG A 181 2.83 -3.74 -15.39
CA ARG A 181 2.57 -3.89 -13.94
C ARG A 181 3.49 -3.03 -13.06
N TYR A 182 4.62 -2.54 -13.57
CA TYR A 182 5.63 -1.81 -12.80
C TYR A 182 5.34 -0.30 -12.75
N THR A 183 4.09 0.08 -12.52
CA THR A 183 3.70 1.47 -12.25
C THR A 183 3.43 1.68 -10.75
N CYS A 184 3.55 2.93 -10.28
CA CYS A 184 3.31 3.26 -8.86
C CYS A 184 1.89 2.92 -8.40
N VAL A 185 0.92 3.04 -9.32
CA VAL A 185 -0.48 2.62 -9.18
C VAL A 185 -0.81 1.76 -10.39
N ASN A 186 -0.84 0.44 -10.22
CA ASN A 186 -1.13 -0.53 -11.27
C ASN A 186 -2.64 -0.80 -11.39
N LEU A 187 -3.16 -0.58 -12.60
CA LEU A 187 -4.58 -0.73 -12.94
C LEU A 187 -4.90 -2.02 -13.70
N GLN A 188 -3.92 -2.89 -13.95
CA GLN A 188 -4.13 -4.11 -14.75
C GLN A 188 -4.93 -5.19 -14.02
N ASN A 189 -5.13 -5.07 -12.72
CA ASN A 189 -5.90 -6.02 -11.94
C ASN A 189 -7.41 -5.74 -12.08
N ASP A 190 -8.19 -6.76 -12.46
CA ASP A 190 -9.63 -6.65 -12.72
C ASP A 190 -10.45 -6.31 -11.47
N ALA A 191 -10.04 -6.80 -10.30
CA ALA A 191 -10.81 -6.66 -9.06
C ALA A 191 -10.25 -5.59 -8.10
N THR A 192 -9.03 -5.12 -8.34
CA THR A 192 -8.30 -4.25 -7.40
C THR A 192 -7.49 -3.19 -8.12
N VAL A 193 -7.21 -2.08 -7.45
CA VAL A 193 -6.12 -1.15 -7.80
C VAL A 193 -4.93 -1.48 -6.92
N GLU A 194 -3.75 -1.64 -7.51
CA GLU A 194 -2.55 -2.08 -6.80
C GLU A 194 -1.56 -0.92 -6.64
N PHE A 195 -1.12 -0.66 -5.41
CA PHE A 195 -0.17 0.39 -5.07
C PHE A 195 1.20 -0.23 -4.81
N ARG A 196 2.17 0.10 -5.67
CA ARG A 196 3.48 -0.58 -5.72
C ARG A 196 4.66 0.30 -5.30
N MET A 197 4.41 1.58 -5.03
CA MET A 197 5.44 2.58 -4.77
C MET A 197 6.28 2.26 -3.52
N PHE A 198 5.72 1.57 -2.53
CA PHE A 198 6.34 1.45 -1.21
C PHE A 198 7.45 0.41 -1.18
N ARG A 199 8.53 0.72 -0.46
CA ARG A 199 9.60 -0.24 -0.17
C ARG A 199 9.17 -1.18 0.94
N GLY A 200 9.58 -2.44 0.86
CA GLY A 200 9.38 -3.44 1.91
C GLY A 200 9.88 -2.99 3.28
N THR A 201 9.33 -3.60 4.34
CA THR A 201 9.60 -3.25 5.73
C THR A 201 9.35 -4.45 6.66
N LEU A 202 10.02 -4.47 7.81
CA LEU A 202 9.65 -5.32 8.96
C LEU A 202 9.37 -4.43 10.20
N ARG A 203 8.94 -3.19 9.97
CA ARG A 203 8.43 -2.28 11.00
C ARG A 203 6.91 -2.22 10.91
N PRO A 204 6.16 -2.71 11.92
CA PRO A 204 4.70 -2.72 11.90
C PRO A 204 4.09 -1.35 11.64
N ASN A 205 4.48 -0.30 12.37
CA ASN A 205 3.99 1.07 12.20
C ASN A 205 4.05 1.53 10.73
N THR A 206 5.11 1.18 9.99
CA THR A 206 5.20 1.53 8.58
C THR A 206 4.12 0.87 7.72
N ILE A 207 3.85 -0.41 7.96
CA ILE A 207 2.85 -1.15 7.18
C ILE A 207 1.49 -0.48 7.43
N LEU A 208 1.16 -0.26 8.70
CA LEU A 208 -0.10 0.36 9.11
C LEU A 208 -0.22 1.80 8.60
N ALA A 209 0.83 2.62 8.73
CA ALA A 209 0.88 3.97 8.17
C ALA A 209 0.69 3.99 6.65
N THR A 210 1.17 2.97 5.92
CA THR A 210 0.96 2.86 4.47
C THR A 210 -0.50 2.58 4.15
N LEU A 211 -1.16 1.69 4.92
CA LEU A 211 -2.58 1.39 4.77
C LEU A 211 -3.45 2.61 5.09
N GLU A 212 -3.16 3.30 6.20
CA GLU A 212 -3.83 4.54 6.59
C GLU A 212 -3.65 5.67 5.57
N LEU A 213 -2.43 5.82 4.99
CA LEU A 213 -2.18 6.79 3.93
C LEU A 213 -3.10 6.54 2.73
N LEU A 214 -3.14 5.28 2.26
CA LEU A 214 -3.93 4.92 1.10
C LEU A 214 -5.43 5.04 1.36
N ASP A 215 -5.90 4.67 2.56
CA ASP A 215 -7.29 4.88 2.97
C ASP A 215 -7.68 6.36 2.90
N ARG A 216 -6.84 7.25 3.44
CA ARG A 216 -7.09 8.70 3.40
C ARG A 216 -7.08 9.26 1.99
N ILE A 217 -6.15 8.80 1.13
CA ILE A 217 -6.12 9.17 -0.29
C ILE A 217 -7.41 8.73 -0.99
N CYS A 218 -7.88 7.50 -0.71
CA CYS A 218 -9.15 7.01 -1.27
C CYS A 218 -10.34 7.85 -0.82
N ASP A 219 -10.39 8.27 0.45
CA ASP A 219 -11.45 9.14 0.94
C ASP A 219 -11.48 10.48 0.22
N MET A 220 -10.33 11.12 0.04
CA MET A 220 -10.25 12.37 -0.72
C MET A 220 -10.66 12.17 -2.18
N ALA A 221 -10.20 11.08 -2.79
CA ALA A 221 -10.54 10.72 -4.15
C ALA A 221 -12.00 10.28 -4.31
N LEU A 222 -12.79 10.17 -3.25
CA LEU A 222 -14.24 9.99 -3.32
C LEU A 222 -14.98 11.29 -3.02
N CYS A 223 -14.54 12.02 -1.99
CA CYS A 223 -15.25 13.17 -1.45
C CYS A 223 -14.97 14.49 -2.18
N LEU A 224 -13.81 14.65 -2.83
CA LEU A 224 -13.42 15.90 -3.49
C LEU A 224 -13.64 15.83 -4.99
N THR A 225 -14.12 16.91 -5.58
CA THR A 225 -14.11 17.12 -7.04
C THR A 225 -12.67 17.26 -7.56
N ASP A 226 -12.51 17.15 -8.89
CA ASP A 226 -11.20 17.34 -9.54
C ASP A 226 -10.61 18.72 -9.21
N ASP A 227 -11.42 19.77 -9.23
CA ASP A 227 -10.95 21.14 -8.97
C ASP A 227 -10.58 21.35 -7.50
N GLU A 228 -11.35 20.80 -6.56
CA GLU A 228 -10.97 20.83 -5.13
C GLU A 228 -9.66 20.08 -4.90
N LEU A 229 -9.49 18.87 -5.46
CA LEU A 229 -8.28 18.07 -5.31
C LEU A 229 -7.04 18.79 -5.88
N LYS A 230 -7.17 19.49 -7.01
CA LYS A 230 -6.10 20.31 -7.59
C LYS A 230 -5.64 21.43 -6.66
N THR A 231 -6.47 21.92 -5.76
CA THR A 231 -6.07 22.96 -4.79
C THR A 231 -5.38 22.40 -3.55
N VAL A 232 -5.44 21.09 -3.31
CA VAL A 232 -4.88 20.51 -2.08
C VAL A 232 -3.35 20.52 -2.14
N ALA A 233 -2.72 21.28 -1.26
CA ALA A 233 -1.29 21.19 -0.98
C ALA A 233 -1.01 20.01 -0.03
N TRP A 234 0.21 19.47 -0.06
CA TRP A 234 0.61 18.40 0.87
C TRP A 234 0.46 18.84 2.33
N THR A 235 0.73 20.10 2.63
CA THR A 235 0.59 20.67 3.98
C THR A 235 -0.86 20.59 4.48
N SER A 236 -1.82 20.96 3.63
CA SER A 236 -3.25 20.86 3.92
C SER A 236 -3.70 19.40 4.04
N PHE A 237 -3.16 18.51 3.19
CA PHE A 237 -3.37 17.07 3.29
C PHE A 237 -2.92 16.55 4.66
N ALA A 238 -1.67 16.81 5.04
CA ALA A 238 -1.07 16.32 6.27
C ALA A 238 -1.74 16.90 7.52
N ALA A 239 -2.12 18.18 7.50
CA ALA A 239 -2.84 18.83 8.58
C ALA A 239 -4.28 18.31 8.74
N GLY A 240 -4.91 17.87 7.65
CA GLY A 240 -6.26 17.29 7.65
C GLY A 240 -6.34 15.84 8.14
N ILE A 241 -5.22 15.22 8.52
CA ILE A 241 -5.20 13.85 9.05
C ILE A 241 -5.50 13.91 10.55
N SER A 242 -6.60 13.27 10.96
CA SER A 242 -6.95 13.10 12.38
C SER A 242 -6.03 12.08 13.04
N LYS A 243 -5.39 12.46 14.15
CA LYS A 243 -4.58 11.55 14.97
C LYS A 243 -5.40 10.41 15.58
N ASP A 244 -6.69 10.64 15.86
CA ASP A 244 -7.56 9.63 16.44
C ASP A 244 -7.97 8.57 15.42
N SER A 245 -8.00 8.93 14.14
CA SER A 245 -8.38 8.02 13.05
C SER A 245 -7.18 7.36 12.36
N TYR A 246 -6.04 8.06 12.31
CA TYR A 246 -4.84 7.62 11.59
C TYR A 246 -3.56 7.82 12.43
N PRO A 247 -3.47 7.19 13.62
CA PRO A 247 -2.35 7.40 14.54
C PRO A 247 -1.01 6.93 13.97
N GLU A 248 -0.99 5.82 13.24
CA GLU A 248 0.24 5.23 12.70
C GLU A 248 0.83 6.10 11.58
N LEU A 249 -0.05 6.66 10.74
CA LEU A 249 0.28 7.62 9.70
C LEU A 249 0.83 8.91 10.29
N ILE A 250 0.19 9.48 11.30
CA ILE A 250 0.68 10.69 11.97
C ILE A 250 2.08 10.47 12.54
N GLN A 251 2.29 9.35 13.23
CA GLN A 251 3.62 9.00 13.74
C GLN A 251 4.63 8.93 12.60
N TYR A 252 4.32 8.19 11.53
CA TYR A 252 5.24 7.98 10.42
C TYR A 252 5.55 9.29 9.66
N LEU A 253 4.56 10.15 9.43
CA LEU A 253 4.76 11.46 8.80
C LEU A 253 5.68 12.34 9.64
N LYS A 254 5.57 12.32 10.97
CA LYS A 254 6.48 13.05 11.87
C LYS A 254 7.90 12.50 11.79
N GLU A 255 8.08 11.19 11.88
CA GLU A 255 9.39 10.53 11.73
C GLU A 255 10.06 10.85 10.38
N ARG A 256 9.25 11.05 9.34
CA ARG A 256 9.72 11.34 7.98
C ARG A 256 9.80 12.83 7.66
N THR A 257 9.58 13.74 8.62
CA THR A 257 9.52 15.19 8.37
C THR A 257 8.63 15.53 7.17
N LEU A 258 7.46 14.88 7.12
CA LEU A 258 6.37 15.07 6.16
C LEU A 258 5.12 15.65 6.82
N TYR A 259 5.12 15.76 8.15
CA TYR A 259 4.04 16.35 8.93
C TYR A 259 4.21 17.86 9.08
N VAL A 260 3.10 18.58 9.15
CA VAL A 260 3.07 20.02 9.47
C VAL A 260 2.63 20.16 10.92
N ASN A 261 3.38 20.91 11.72
CA ASN A 261 2.98 21.20 13.09
C ASN A 261 1.65 21.97 13.13
N GLU A 262 0.93 21.84 14.23
CA GLU A 262 -0.29 22.62 14.45
C GLU A 262 0.02 24.12 14.31
N PRO A 263 -0.86 24.89 13.66
CA PRO A 263 -0.67 26.33 13.52
C PRO A 263 -0.57 26.96 14.92
N VAL A 264 0.43 27.83 15.10
CA VAL A 264 0.54 28.68 16.29
C VAL A 264 -0.45 29.84 16.11
N GLU A 265 -1.07 30.33 17.19
CA GLU A 265 -1.90 31.54 17.14
C GLU A 265 -1.12 32.67 16.45
N SER A 266 -1.61 33.14 15.32
CA SER A 266 -1.05 34.29 14.62
C SER A 266 -1.44 35.56 15.36
N GLU A 267 -0.49 36.48 15.58
CA GLU A 267 -0.83 37.86 15.91
C GLU A 267 -1.76 38.39 14.82
N ALA A 268 -2.92 38.91 15.22
CA ALA A 268 -3.85 39.53 14.28
C ALA A 268 -3.15 40.76 13.67
N ASP A 269 -3.09 40.84 12.35
CA ASP A 269 -2.66 42.05 11.66
C ASP A 269 -3.59 43.20 12.08
N ALA A 270 -3.00 44.23 12.70
CA ALA A 270 -3.70 45.42 13.21
C ALA A 270 -4.05 46.43 12.09
#